data_AF-A0A1E7Q000-F1
#
_entry.id   AF-A0A1E7Q000-F1
#
_cell.length_a   1.000
_cell.length_b   1.000
_cell.length_c   1.000
_cell.angle_alpha   90.00
_cell.angle_beta   90.00
_cell.angle_gamma   90.00
#
_symmetry.space_group_name_H-M   'P 1'
#
loop_
_entity.id
_entity.type
_entity.pdbx_description
1 polymer ?
#
loop_
_entity_poly.entity_id
_entity_poly.type
_entity_poly.pdbx_seq_one_letter_code
_entity_poly.pdbx_strand_id
1 'polypeptide(L)' 'MEACRVKLTPEKLDAWRVVPRLLVILYGWICYDTHHWYTALPDPTTTQQFYANVIWTAAAAWFGFYVNSGRKQE' A
#
# COMPACT_ATOMS: atom_id res chain seq x y z
N MET A 1 -34.08 18.28 -17.86
CA MET A 1 -33.46 17.64 -16.68
C MET A 1 -32.48 16.61 -17.20
N GLU A 2 -31.31 17.06 -17.65
CA GLU A 2 -30.27 16.16 -18.15
C GLU A 2 -29.51 15.59 -16.96
N ALA A 3 -29.61 14.28 -16.78
CA ALA A 3 -28.77 13.56 -15.85
C ALA A 3 -27.31 13.73 -16.31
N CYS A 4 -26.49 14.40 -15.49
CA CYS A 4 -25.05 14.41 -15.60
C CYS A 4 -24.54 12.97 -15.47
N ARG A 5 -24.53 12.23 -16.58
CA ARG A 5 -23.87 10.93 -16.69
C ARG A 5 -22.39 11.22 -16.63
N VAL A 6 -21.83 11.25 -15.43
CA VAL A 6 -20.40 11.28 -15.20
C VAL A 6 -19.82 10.04 -15.89
N LYS A 7 -19.32 10.23 -17.11
CA LYS A 7 -18.52 9.23 -17.80
C LYS A 7 -17.27 9.06 -16.94
N LEU A 8 -17.13 7.91 -16.30
CA LEU A 8 -15.93 7.51 -15.59
C LEU A 8 -14.85 7.27 -16.66
N THR A 9 -14.21 8.34 -17.12
CA THR A 9 -13.07 8.23 -18.03
C THR A 9 -11.84 7.76 -17.25
N PRO A 10 -10.98 6.91 -17.83
CA PRO A 10 -9.78 6.38 -17.17
C PRO A 10 -8.88 7.50 -16.62
N GLU A 11 -8.84 8.66 -17.29
CA GLU A 11 -8.07 9.82 -16.86
C GLU A 11 -8.55 10.42 -15.53
N LYS A 12 -9.85 10.35 -15.22
CA LYS A 12 -10.41 10.85 -13.94
C LYS A 12 -10.14 9.88 -12.80
N LEU A 13 -10.07 8.58 -13.08
CA LEU A 13 -9.66 7.56 -12.11
C LEU A 13 -8.17 7.66 -11.77
N ASP A 14 -7.33 7.91 -12.79
CA ASP A 14 -5.91 8.12 -12.60
C ASP A 14 -5.63 9.43 -11.83
N ALA A 15 -6.39 10.50 -12.11
CA ALA A 15 -6.32 11.74 -11.34
C ALA A 15 -6.63 11.55 -9.84
N TRP A 16 -7.51 10.61 -9.48
CA TRP A 16 -7.81 10.29 -8.07
C TRP A 16 -6.75 9.39 -7.43
N ARG A 17 -5.80 8.87 -8.22
CA ARG A 17 -4.71 8.01 -7.74
C ARG A 17 -5.24 6.77 -7.03
N VAL A 18 -6.30 6.17 -7.57
CA VAL A 18 -6.97 5.00 -6.97
C VAL A 18 -6.03 3.81 -6.86
N VAL A 19 -5.30 3.49 -7.95
CA VAL A 19 -4.33 2.38 -7.98
C VAL A 19 -3.27 2.50 -6.89
N PRO A 20 -2.53 3.62 -6.77
CA PRO A 20 -1.49 3.73 -5.77
C PRO A 20 -2.06 3.79 -4.34
N ARG A 21 -3.28 4.31 -4.12
CA ARG A 21 -3.96 4.24 -2.81
C ARG A 21 -4.36 2.82 -2.43
N LEU A 22 -4.90 2.04 -3.38
CA LEU A 22 -5.26 0.65 -3.17
C LEU A 22 -4.04 -0.20 -2.84
N LEU A 23 -2.90 0.06 -3.47
CA LEU A 23 -1.64 -0.61 -3.12
C LEU A 23 -1.20 -0.30 -1.69
N VAL A 24 -1.31 0.95 -1.23
CA VAL A 24 -0.99 1.30 0.17
C VAL A 24 -1.92 0.59 1.16
N ILE A 25 -3.22 0.54 0.86
CA ILE A 25 -4.20 -0.17 1.71
C ILE A 25 -3.90 -1.67 1.77
N LEU A 26 -3.63 -2.29 0.61
CA LEU A 26 -3.28 -3.70 0.53
C LEU A 26 -1.98 -4.00 1.30
N TYR A 27 -0.99 -3.12 1.20
CA TYR A 27 0.26 -3.28 1.94
C TYR A 27 0.06 -3.15 3.45
N GLY A 28 -0.78 -2.19 3.88
CA GLY A 28 -1.18 -2.05 5.28
C GLY A 28 -1.86 -3.31 5.82
N TRP A 29 -2.69 -3.96 5.00
CA TRP A 29 -3.28 -5.26 5.34
C TRP A 29 -2.20 -6.33 5.55
N ILE A 30 -1.25 -6.46 4.63
CA ILE A 30 -0.17 -7.46 4.73
C ILE A 30 0.66 -7.23 6.00
N CYS A 31 0.97 -5.97 6.34
CA CYS A 31 1.67 -5.64 7.58
C CYS A 31 0.87 -6.03 8.82
N TYR A 32 -0.45 -5.77 8.83
CA TYR A 32 -1.32 -6.16 9.94
C TYR A 32 -1.40 -7.68 10.11
N ASP A 33 -1.58 -8.41 9.02
CA ASP A 33 -1.63 -9.87 9.01
C ASP A 33 -0.30 -10.47 9.50
N THR A 34 0.82 -9.94 9.00
CA THR A 34 2.17 -10.35 9.44
C THR A 34 2.38 -10.06 10.93
N HIS A 35 1.91 -8.91 11.43
CA HIS A 35 2.00 -8.57 12.85
C HIS A 35 1.14 -9.50 13.71
N HIS A 36 -0.07 -9.80 13.27
CA HIS A 36 -0.95 -10.72 13.98
C HIS A 36 -0.36 -12.14 14.04
N TRP A 37 0.17 -12.63 12.92
CA TRP A 37 0.89 -13.91 12.88
C TRP A 37 2.11 -13.92 13.81
N TYR A 38 2.91 -12.84 13.78
CA TYR A 38 4.13 -12.74 14.59
C TYR A 38 3.85 -12.74 16.09
N THR A 39 2.80 -12.04 16.52
CA THR A 39 2.40 -11.94 17.93
C THR A 39 1.66 -13.18 18.44
N ALA A 40 1.11 -14.00 17.55
CA ALA A 40 0.49 -15.27 17.89
C ALA A 40 1.51 -16.40 18.13
N LEU A 41 2.78 -16.20 17.79
CA LEU A 41 3.83 -17.20 17.98
C LEU A 41 4.23 -17.27 19.48
N PRO A 42 4.18 -18.46 20.11
CA PRO A 42 4.49 -18.62 21.53
C PRO A 42 5.99 -18.49 21.86
N ASP A 43 6.87 -18.72 20.89
CA ASP A 43 8.32 -18.50 21.01
C ASP A 43 8.88 -17.99 19.67
N PRO A 44 8.95 -16.66 19.48
CA PRO A 44 9.41 -16.09 18.22
C PRO A 44 10.91 -16.32 18.02
N THR A 45 11.26 -17.11 17.02
CA THR A 45 12.66 -17.37 16.66
C THR A 45 13.32 -16.14 16.01
N THR A 46 14.65 -16.03 16.09
CA THR A 46 15.42 -14.93 15.46
C THR A 46 15.18 -14.83 13.95
N THR A 47 14.97 -15.96 13.26
CA THR A 47 14.65 -15.98 11.81
C THR A 47 13.28 -15.35 11.51
N GLN A 48 12.26 -15.62 12.33
CA GLN A 48 10.92 -15.04 12.15
C GLN A 48 10.92 -13.53 12.44
N GLN A 49 11.70 -13.12 13.42
CA GLN A 49 11.90 -11.71 13.77
C GLN A 49 12.60 -10.94 12.64
N PHE A 50 13.56 -11.57 11.96
CA PHE A 50 14.18 -11.00 10.75
C PHE A 50 13.17 -10.88 9.59
N TYR A 51 12.39 -11.92 9.32
CA TYR A 51 11.34 -11.90 8.30
C TYR A 51 10.35 -10.75 8.53
N ALA A 52 9.86 -10.57 9.76
CA ALA A 52 8.97 -9.47 10.11
C ALA A 52 9.62 -8.11 9.82
N ASN A 53 10.88 -7.90 10.21
CA ASN A 53 11.59 -6.64 9.97
C ASN A 53 11.80 -6.32 8.48
N VAL A 54 11.98 -7.34 7.62
CA VAL A 54 12.06 -7.14 6.16
C VAL A 54 10.74 -6.61 5.61
N ILE A 55 9.60 -7.14 6.06
CA ILE A 55 8.26 -6.67 5.66
C ILE A 55 8.08 -5.19 6.05
N TRP A 56 8.43 -4.82 7.30
CA TRP A 56 8.33 -3.43 7.78
C TRP A 56 9.26 -2.46 7.03
N THR A 57 10.48 -2.89 6.71
CA THR A 57 11.44 -2.06 5.97
C THR A 57 11.02 -1.85 4.52
N ALA A 58 10.49 -2.90 3.88
CA ALA A 58 9.96 -2.80 2.53
C ALA A 58 8.77 -1.83 2.47
N ALA A 59 7.90 -1.80 3.49
CA ALA A 59 6.77 -0.86 3.56
C ALA A 59 7.21 0.61 3.41
N ALA A 60 8.31 1.00 4.04
CA ALA A 60 8.84 2.35 3.96
C ALA A 60 9.31 2.72 2.54
N ALA A 61 9.94 1.77 1.82
CA ALA A 61 10.37 1.97 0.44
C ALA A 61 9.17 2.16 -0.52
N TRP A 62 8.11 1.36 -0.36
CA TRP A 62 6.88 1.49 -1.15
C TRP A 62 6.17 2.81 -0.91
N PHE A 63 6.13 3.26 0.34
CA PHE A 63 5.58 4.59 0.66
C PHE A 63 6.41 5.69 -0.01
N GLY A 64 7.74 5.55 -0.03
CA GLY A 64 8.64 6.42 -0.78
C GLY A 64 8.29 6.51 -2.27
N PHE A 65 8.11 5.37 -2.95
CA PHE A 65 7.68 5.35 -4.35
C PHE A 65 6.26 5.93 -4.54
N TYR A 66 5.35 5.69 -3.60
CA TYR A 66 4.00 6.25 -3.61
C TYR A 66 4.02 7.78 -3.56
N VAL A 67 4.72 8.38 -2.59
CA VAL A 67 4.76 9.85 -2.43
C VAL A 67 5.54 10.53 -3.56
N ASN A 68 6.59 9.88 -4.07
CA ASN A 68 7.43 10.43 -5.13
C ASN A 68 6.87 10.17 -6.55
N SER A 69 5.71 9.50 -6.68
CA SER A 69 5.02 9.32 -7.96
C SER A 69 4.37 10.59 -8.51
N GLY A 70 4.51 11.74 -7.81
CA GLY A 70 3.95 13.03 -8.21
C GLY A 70 4.81 13.72 -9.26
N ARG A 71 4.37 13.69 -10.52
CA ARG A 71 4.84 14.47 -11.69
C ARG A 71 6.36 14.73 -11.73
N LYS A 72 7.07 13.95 -12.55
CA LYS A 72 8.20 14.52 -13.29
C LYS A 72 7.64 15.66 -14.14
N GLN A 73 7.88 16.89 -13.74
CA GLN A 73 7.82 18.02 -14.66
C GLN A 73 9.13 17.99 -15.45
N GLU A 74 9.01 17.98 -16.78
CA GLU A 74 10.13 18.02 -17.72
C GLU A 74 11.04 19.24 -17.48
#